data_AF-A0A8J7MI33-F1
#
_entry.id   AF-A0A8J7MI33-F1
#
_cell.length_a   1.000
_cell.length_b   1.000
_cell.length_c   1.000
_cell.angle_alpha   90.00
_cell.angle_beta   90.00
_cell.angle_gamma   90.00
#
_symmetry.space_group_name_H-M   'P 1'
#
loop_
_entity.id
_entity.type
_entity.pdbx_description
1 polymer ?
#
loop_
_entity_poly.entity_id
_entity_poly.type
_entity_poly.pdbx_seq_one_letter_code
_entity_poly.pdbx_strand_id
1 'polypeptide(L)'
;IRQMAKDIIGADDFIEVYINTPLEICEERDVKGLYKKARKGEIKGFTGIDAPYEAPINPDIEVKTHNRTIDESVDVIYNYLLEVIKQK
;
A
#
# COMPACT_ATOMS: atom_id res chain seq x y z
N ILE A 1 2.08 -13.12 5.07
CA ILE A 1 3.30 -12.26 5.14
C ILE A 1 3.12 -11.12 6.13
N ARG A 2 2.08 -10.27 6.00
CA ARG A 2 1.87 -9.11 6.88
C ARG A 2 1.68 -9.48 8.35
N GLN A 3 0.87 -10.53 8.63
CA GLN A 3 0.71 -11.08 9.98
C GLN A 3 2.06 -11.48 10.60
N MET A 4 2.86 -12.25 9.86
CA MET A 4 4.20 -12.66 10.31
C MET A 4 5.13 -11.47 10.58
N ALA A 5 5.05 -10.39 9.78
CA ALA A 5 5.81 -9.17 10.06
C ALA A 5 5.35 -8.51 11.37
N LYS A 6 4.03 -8.42 11.60
CA LYS A 6 3.44 -7.93 12.85
C LYS A 6 3.87 -8.76 14.05
N ASP A 7 3.91 -10.09 13.91
CA ASP A 7 4.32 -11.00 14.97
C ASP A 7 5.81 -10.85 15.34
N ILE A 8 6.67 -10.56 14.37
CA ILE A 8 8.11 -10.34 14.58
C ILE A 8 8.39 -8.96 15.21
N ILE A 9 7.72 -7.92 14.72
CA ILE A 9 7.95 -6.53 15.16
C ILE A 9 7.29 -6.28 16.52
N GLY A 10 6.18 -6.96 16.80
CA GLY A 10 5.33 -6.69 17.95
C GLY A 10 4.16 -5.80 17.57
N ALA A 11 2.98 -6.11 18.09
CA ALA A 11 1.75 -5.40 17.74
C ALA A 11 1.75 -3.92 18.14
N ASP A 12 2.49 -3.54 19.19
CA ASP A 12 2.56 -2.17 19.69
C ASP A 12 3.51 -1.27 18.89
N ASP A 13 4.39 -1.87 18.08
CA ASP A 13 5.41 -1.18 17.29
C ASP A 13 5.24 -1.40 15.77
N PHE A 14 4.12 -2.01 15.37
CA PHE A 14 3.78 -2.26 13.98
C PHE A 14 2.51 -1.50 13.57
N ILE A 15 2.62 -0.69 12.51
CA ILE A 15 1.51 0.07 11.93
C ILE A 15 1.37 -0.32 10.46
N GLU A 16 0.25 -0.94 10.09
CA GLU A 16 -0.06 -1.36 8.73
C GLU A 16 -0.66 -0.21 7.91
N VAL A 17 0.10 0.29 6.93
CA VAL A 17 -0.35 1.32 5.98
C VAL A 17 -0.77 0.68 4.66
N TYR A 18 -2.08 0.74 4.36
CA TYR A 18 -2.64 0.27 3.11
C TYR A 18 -2.76 1.38 2.08
N ILE A 19 -1.98 1.29 1.00
CA ILE A 19 -2.10 2.17 -0.16
C ILE A 19 -3.22 1.64 -1.08
N ASN A 20 -4.46 2.04 -0.78
CA ASN A 20 -5.65 1.64 -1.55
C ASN A 20 -5.82 2.46 -2.83
N THR A 21 -5.00 2.16 -3.82
CA THR A 21 -5.10 2.76 -5.15
C THR A 21 -5.62 1.71 -6.14
N PRO A 22 -6.70 1.98 -6.90
CA PRO A 22 -7.21 1.05 -7.89
C PRO A 22 -6.11 0.63 -8.88
N LEU A 23 -6.18 -0.63 -9.32
CA LEU A 23 -5.20 -1.21 -10.23
C LEU A 23 -5.10 -0.41 -11.52
N GLU A 24 -6.22 0.07 -12.05
CA GLU A 24 -6.31 0.82 -13.30
C GLU A 24 -5.50 2.11 -13.23
N ILE A 25 -5.53 2.79 -12.07
CA ILE A 25 -4.75 4.02 -11.83
C ILE A 25 -3.26 3.68 -11.65
N CYS A 26 -2.94 2.54 -11.04
CA CYS A 26 -1.56 2.07 -10.94
C CYS A 26 -0.98 1.72 -12.33
N GLU A 27 -1.78 1.08 -13.20
CA GLU A 27 -1.45 0.75 -14.59
C GLU A 27 -1.34 2.00 -15.47
N GLU A 28 -2.18 3.02 -15.24
CA GLU A 28 -2.09 4.30 -15.94
C GLU A 28 -0.77 5.02 -15.60
N ARG A 29 -0.41 5.06 -14.31
CA ARG A 29 0.80 5.73 -13.83
C ARG A 29 2.08 5.05 -14.31
N ASP A 30 2.10 3.72 -14.35
CA ASP A 30 3.18 2.79 -14.79
C ASP A 30 4.57 3.43 -15.01
N VAL A 31 5.11 4.06 -13.94
CA VAL A 31 6.29 4.93 -14.02
C VAL A 31 7.53 4.17 -14.50
N LYS A 32 7.55 2.85 -14.27
CA LYS A 32 8.64 1.95 -14.61
C LYS A 32 8.36 1.08 -15.84
N GLY A 33 7.18 1.19 -16.45
CA GLY A 33 6.79 0.33 -17.58
C GLY A 33 6.56 -1.14 -17.19
N LEU A 34 6.40 -1.47 -15.90
CA LEU A 34 6.29 -2.84 -15.42
C LEU A 34 4.93 -3.45 -15.74
N TYR A 35 3.85 -2.68 -15.61
CA TYR A 35 2.51 -3.15 -15.96
C TYR A 35 2.43 -3.43 -17.46
N LYS A 36 3.00 -2.56 -18.31
CA LYS A 36 3.10 -2.79 -19.75
C LYS A 36 3.84 -4.09 -20.09
N LYS A 37 4.96 -4.38 -19.43
CA LYS A 37 5.72 -5.62 -19.64
C LYS A 37 4.95 -6.86 -19.15
N ALA A 38 4.28 -6.76 -18.01
CA ALA A 38 3.44 -7.83 -17.48
C ALA A 38 2.27 -8.15 -18.42
N ARG A 39 1.57 -7.13 -18.94
CA ARG A 39 0.48 -7.28 -19.94
C ARG A 39 0.96 -7.92 -21.25
N LYS A 40 2.23 -7.73 -21.62
CA LYS A 40 2.87 -8.40 -22.78
C LYS A 40 3.35 -9.83 -22.49
N GLY A 41 3.23 -10.30 -21.25
CA GLY A 41 3.71 -11.62 -20.82
C GLY A 41 5.23 -11.72 -20.63
N GLU A 42 5.93 -10.58 -20.64
CA GLU A 42 7.40 -10.53 -20.40
C GLU A 42 7.75 -10.74 -18.92
N ILE A 43 6.80 -10.43 -18.02
CA ILE A 43 6.93 -10.64 -16.58
C ILE A 43 5.79 -11.56 -16.15
N LYS A 44 6.14 -12.68 -15.49
CA LYS A 44 5.20 -13.64 -14.90
C LYS A 44 5.10 -13.42 -13.39
N GLY A 45 3.95 -13.78 -12.81
CA GLY A 45 3.67 -13.63 -11.39
C GLY A 45 3.57 -12.18 -10.92
N PHE A 46 3.16 -11.26 -11.79
CA PHE A 46 3.00 -9.85 -11.50
C PHE A 46 1.69 -9.59 -10.73
N THR A 47 1.85 -9.05 -9.52
CA THR A 47 0.75 -8.72 -8.62
C THR A 47 -0.26 -7.78 -9.25
N GLY A 48 -1.55 -8.14 -9.22
CA GLY A 48 -2.65 -7.41 -9.84
C GLY A 48 -2.94 -7.83 -11.28
N ILE A 49 -2.05 -8.56 -11.95
CA ILE A 49 -2.25 -9.06 -13.32
C ILE A 49 -2.48 -10.57 -13.31
N ASP A 50 -1.45 -11.34 -12.96
CA ASP A 50 -1.42 -12.80 -12.98
C ASP A 50 -1.08 -13.40 -11.60
N ALA A 51 -0.82 -12.56 -10.60
CA ALA A 51 -0.79 -12.94 -9.19
C ALA A 51 -1.79 -12.10 -8.37
N PRO A 52 -2.48 -12.69 -7.37
CA PRO A 52 -3.45 -11.98 -6.55
C PRO A 52 -2.78 -10.97 -5.61
N TYR A 53 -3.50 -9.89 -5.29
CA TYR A 53 -3.20 -9.00 -4.17
C TYR A 53 -4.26 -9.20 -3.09
N GLU A 54 -3.83 -9.62 -1.91
CA GLU A 54 -4.71 -9.75 -0.74
C GLU A 54 -4.73 -8.42 0.01
N ALA A 55 -5.79 -7.63 -0.15
CA ALA A 55 -5.98 -6.41 0.61
C ALA A 55 -6.04 -6.71 2.13
N PRO A 56 -5.49 -5.84 2.99
CA PRO A 56 -5.59 -6.01 4.44
C PRO A 56 -7.05 -5.84 4.88
N ILE A 57 -7.49 -6.67 5.83
CA ILE A 57 -8.87 -6.65 6.34
C ILE A 57 -9.09 -5.45 7.26
N ASN A 58 -8.09 -5.11 8.08
CA ASN A 58 -8.17 -4.02 9.05
C ASN A 58 -6.81 -3.31 9.17
N PRO A 59 -6.41 -2.55 8.14
CA PRO A 59 -5.18 -1.76 8.21
C PRO A 59 -5.32 -0.63 9.22
N ASP A 60 -4.21 -0.24 9.84
CA ASP A 60 -4.18 0.90 10.76
C ASP A 60 -4.40 2.23 10.03
N ILE A 61 -3.89 2.34 8.80
CA ILE A 61 -4.06 3.53 7.94
C ILE A 61 -4.44 3.09 6.52
N GLU A 62 -5.48 3.70 5.94
CA GLU A 62 -5.86 3.52 4.53
C GLU A 62 -5.66 4.81 3.73
N VAL A 63 -4.83 4.74 2.67
CA VAL A 63 -4.49 5.89 1.82
C VAL A 63 -4.95 5.68 0.38
N LYS A 64 -5.98 6.42 -0.02
CA LYS A 64 -6.53 6.45 -1.38
C LYS A 64 -5.83 7.50 -2.25
N THR A 65 -4.67 7.15 -2.81
CA THR A 65 -3.80 8.11 -3.53
C THR A 65 -4.36 8.59 -4.89
N HIS A 66 -5.47 8.00 -5.36
CA HIS A 66 -6.11 8.42 -6.61
C HIS A 66 -6.92 9.72 -6.45
N ASN A 67 -7.28 10.09 -5.22
CA ASN A 67 -8.05 11.30 -4.90
C ASN A 67 -7.24 12.35 -4.13
N ARG A 68 -5.92 12.18 -4.07
CA ARG A 68 -5.03 12.99 -3.23
C ARG A 68 -3.75 13.31 -3.95
N THR A 69 -3.17 14.46 -3.61
CA THR A 69 -1.77 14.76 -3.91
C THR A 69 -0.84 13.91 -3.03
N ILE A 70 0.46 13.99 -3.31
CA ILE A 70 1.48 13.35 -2.48
C ILE A 70 1.46 13.96 -1.08
N ASP A 71 1.45 15.28 -0.98
CA ASP A 71 1.46 15.99 0.31
C ASP A 71 0.24 15.62 1.16
N GLU A 72 -0.96 15.62 0.57
CA GLU A 72 -2.18 15.20 1.26
C GLU A 72 -2.12 13.73 1.72
N SER A 73 -1.49 12.86 0.93
CA SER A 73 -1.31 11.45 1.29
C SER A 73 -0.31 11.27 2.43
N VAL A 74 0.76 12.08 2.45
CA VAL A 74 1.75 12.12 3.53
C VAL A 74 1.11 12.65 4.81
N ASP A 75 0.30 13.70 4.73
CA ASP A 75 -0.39 14.30 5.88
C ASP A 75 -1.30 13.30 6.60
N VAL A 76 -1.97 12.41 5.87
CA VAL A 76 -2.79 11.33 6.47
C VAL A 76 -1.93 10.43 7.36
N ILE A 77 -0.76 10.00 6.86
CA ILE A 77 0.14 9.11 7.60
C ILE A 77 0.77 9.86 8.78
N TYR A 78 1.24 11.07 8.52
CA TYR A 78 1.93 11.90 9.51
C TYR A 78 1.03 12.23 10.70
N ASN A 79 -0.20 12.67 10.45
CA ASN A 79 -1.13 13.01 11.52
C ASN A 79 -1.51 11.80 12.37
N TYR A 80 -1.69 10.62 11.76
CA TYR A 80 -1.93 9.38 12.51
C TYR A 80 -0.74 9.05 13.43
N LEU A 81 0.49 9.10 12.90
CA LEU A 81 1.70 8.81 13.68
C LEU A 81 1.88 9.78 14.84
N LEU A 82 1.59 11.07 14.64
CA LEU A 82 1.65 12.06 15.72
C LEU A 82 0.70 11.72 16.86
N GLU A 83 -0.53 11.29 16.57
CA GLU A 83 -1.49 10.91 17.61
C GLU A 83 -1.05 9.65 18.37
N VAL A 84 -0.52 8.65 17.66
CA VAL A 84 0.03 7.44 18.30
C VAL A 84 1.20 7.77 19.23
N ILE A 85 2.12 8.63 18.79
CA ILE A 85 3.31 9.01 19.58
C ILE A 85 2.91 9.81 20.83
N LYS A 86 1.91 10.69 20.74
CA LYS A 86 1.42 11.46 21.91
C LYS A 86 0.73 10.59 22.97
N GLN A 87 0.22 9.42 22.56
CA GLN A 87 -0.52 8.50 23.44
C GLN A 87 0.38 7.44 24.08
N LYS A 88 1.64 7.32 23.62
CA LYS A 88 2.69 6.55 24.29
C LYS A 88 3.37 7.38 25.37
#